data_AF-A0A257SHV7-F1
#
_entry.id   AF-A0A257SHV7-F1
#
_cell.length_a   1.000
_cell.length_b   1.000
_cell.length_c   1.000
_cell.angle_alpha   90.00
_cell.angle_beta   90.00
_cell.angle_gamma   90.00
#
_symmetry.space_group_name_H-M   'P 1'
#
loop_
_entity.id
_entity.type
_entity.pdbx_description
1 polymer ?
#
loop_
_entity_poly.entity_id
_entity_poly.type
_entity_poly.pdbx_seq_one_letter_code
_entity_poly.pdbx_strand_id
1 'polypeptide(L)'
;LRKSDFVARLGGDEFVLLVEDLSGPNDLTPILAKVEETMNTPIPLSHGEIVQISGSMGIALYPFGKEETGDQLLRSADHALYESKSHKADRTHFWVILGD
;
A
#
# COMPACT_ATOMS: atom_id res chain seq x y z
N LEU A 1 -6.46 5.47 -9.46
CA LEU A 1 -7.10 5.85 -8.19
C LEU A 1 -8.39 6.60 -8.50
N ARG A 2 -9.36 6.60 -7.58
CA ARG A 2 -10.58 7.43 -7.67
C ARG A 2 -10.17 8.89 -7.46
N LYS A 3 -11.04 9.84 -7.82
CA LYS A 3 -10.79 11.27 -7.59
C LYS A 3 -10.76 11.64 -6.10
N SER A 4 -11.42 10.84 -5.26
CA SER A 4 -11.47 10.99 -3.80
C SER A 4 -10.20 10.46 -3.12
N ASP A 5 -9.51 9.50 -3.74
CA ASP A 5 -8.33 8.89 -3.11
C ASP A 5 -7.18 9.90 -3.08
N PHE A 6 -6.42 9.89 -1.98
CA PHE A 6 -5.33 10.82 -1.77
C PHE A 6 -3.99 10.10 -1.70
N VAL A 7 -2.97 10.65 -2.35
CA VAL A 7 -1.60 10.14 -2.30
C VAL A 7 -0.67 11.23 -1.77
N ALA A 8 0.10 10.91 -0.75
CA ALA A 8 1.14 11.77 -0.21
C ALA A 8 2.49 11.06 -0.24
N ARG A 9 3.56 11.83 -0.45
CA ARG A 9 4.93 11.39 -0.22
C ARG A 9 5.35 11.87 1.18
N LEU A 10 5.68 10.95 2.07
CA LEU A 10 6.10 11.29 3.43
C LEU A 10 7.58 11.72 3.46
N GLY A 11 8.40 11.08 2.65
CA GLY A 11 9.83 11.34 2.55
C GLY A 11 10.52 10.24 1.76
N GLY A 12 11.72 10.49 1.21
CA GLY A 12 12.48 9.45 0.52
C GLY A 12 11.65 8.72 -0.55
N ASP A 13 11.58 7.39 -0.45
CA ASP A 13 10.78 6.49 -1.27
C ASP A 13 9.45 6.06 -0.61
N GLU A 14 9.04 6.73 0.46
CA GLU A 14 7.85 6.40 1.26
C GLU A 14 6.63 7.22 0.85
N PHE A 15 5.53 6.51 0.59
CA PHE A 15 4.25 7.06 0.15
C PHE A 15 3.10 6.52 1.00
N VAL A 16 2.09 7.35 1.19
CA VAL A 16 0.80 6.98 1.80
C VAL A 16 -0.29 7.11 0.74
N LEU A 17 -1.11 6.07 0.62
CA LEU A 17 -2.36 6.08 -0.12
C LEU A 17 -3.51 6.05 0.89
N LEU A 18 -4.31 7.11 0.93
CA LEU A 18 -5.54 7.18 1.69
C LEU A 18 -6.72 6.90 0.76
N VAL A 19 -7.51 5.89 1.12
CA VAL A 19 -8.74 5.52 0.42
C VAL A 19 -9.90 5.68 1.40
N GLU A 20 -10.88 6.46 1.00
CA GLU A 20 -12.07 6.76 1.80
C GLU A 20 -13.30 6.02 1.21
N ASP A 21 -14.41 6.06 1.96
CA ASP A 21 -15.71 5.51 1.54
C ASP A 21 -15.67 4.03 1.14
N LEU A 22 -14.93 3.23 1.91
CA LEU A 22 -14.96 1.76 1.81
C LEU A 22 -16.20 1.24 2.55
N SER A 23 -17.06 0.49 1.85
CA SER A 23 -18.21 -0.19 2.45
C SER A 23 -17.79 -1.49 3.17
N GLY A 24 -16.59 -1.98 2.89
CA GLY A 24 -15.97 -3.13 3.54
C GLY A 24 -14.68 -3.57 2.84
N PRO A 25 -14.01 -4.63 3.32
CA PRO A 25 -12.74 -5.11 2.78
C PRO A 25 -12.79 -5.48 1.28
N ASN A 26 -13.94 -5.91 0.77
CA ASN A 26 -14.11 -6.27 -0.64
C ASN A 26 -13.92 -5.09 -1.60
N ASP A 27 -14.15 -3.86 -1.14
CA ASP A 27 -13.94 -2.65 -1.96
C ASP A 27 -12.45 -2.36 -2.17
N LEU A 28 -11.59 -2.94 -1.32
CA LEU A 28 -10.14 -2.78 -1.36
C LEU A 28 -9.49 -3.62 -2.46
N THR A 29 -10.02 -4.83 -2.71
CA THR A 29 -9.47 -5.78 -3.69
C THR A 29 -9.22 -5.18 -5.08
N PRO A 30 -10.18 -4.48 -5.73
CA PRO A 30 -9.93 -3.88 -7.05
C PRO A 30 -8.88 -2.75 -7.01
N ILE A 31 -8.73 -2.08 -5.86
CA ILE A 31 -7.73 -1.03 -5.67
C ILE A 31 -6.34 -1.66 -5.57
N LEU A 32 -6.18 -2.69 -4.73
CA LEU A 32 -4.92 -3.41 -4.57
C LEU A 32 -4.46 -4.08 -5.86
N ALA A 33 -5.38 -4.71 -6.60
CA ALA A 33 -5.06 -5.30 -7.90
C ALA A 33 -4.49 -4.26 -8.88
N LYS A 34 -5.08 -3.06 -8.90
CA LYS A 34 -4.60 -1.97 -9.76
C LYS A 34 -3.24 -1.43 -9.32
N VAL A 35 -3.00 -1.31 -8.02
CA VAL A 35 -1.68 -0.91 -7.50
C VAL A 35 -0.64 -1.98 -7.82
N GLU A 36 -0.97 -3.26 -7.65
CA GLU A 36 -0.09 -4.40 -7.94
C GLU A 36 0.29 -4.46 -9.42
N GLU A 37 -0.70 -4.34 -10.32
CA GLU A 37 -0.45 -4.24 -11.76
C GLU A 37 0.50 -3.07 -12.10
N THR A 38 0.26 -1.91 -11.48
CA THR A 38 1.09 -0.72 -11.69
C THR A 38 2.52 -0.94 -11.19
N MET A 39 2.68 -1.51 -10.00
CA MET A 39 4.00 -1.78 -9.40
C MET A 39 4.80 -2.84 -10.17
N ASN A 40 4.10 -3.77 -10.83
CA ASN A 40 4.72 -4.80 -11.67
C ASN A 40 5.07 -4.31 -13.08
N THR A 41 4.63 -3.11 -13.47
CA THR A 41 4.92 -2.54 -14.78
C THR A 41 6.33 -1.94 -14.80
N PRO A 42 7.25 -2.41 -15.68
CA PRO A 42 8.59 -1.86 -15.77
C PRO A 42 8.58 -0.38 -16.18
N ILE A 43 9.49 0.41 -15.61
CA ILE A 43 9.57 1.84 -15.84
C ILE A 43 10.65 2.13 -16.89
N PRO A 44 10.29 2.67 -18.07
CA PRO A 44 11.26 3.13 -19.04
C PRO A 44 11.91 4.44 -18.57
N LEU A 45 13.23 4.47 -18.56
CA LEU A 45 14.03 5.66 -18.26
C LEU A 45 14.39 6.40 -19.55
N SER A 46 14.68 7.70 -19.41
CA SER A 46 14.94 8.61 -20.55
C SER A 46 16.10 8.19 -21.45
N HIS A 47 17.07 7.44 -20.91
CA HIS A 47 18.24 6.92 -21.62
C HIS A 47 18.02 5.53 -22.23
N GLY A 48 16.78 5.02 -22.25
CA GLY A 48 16.40 3.77 -22.91
C GLY A 48 16.54 2.52 -22.05
N GLU A 49 16.99 2.65 -20.80
CA GLU A 49 16.96 1.55 -19.84
C GLU A 49 15.54 1.29 -19.34
N ILE A 50 15.24 0.04 -19.02
CA ILE A 50 13.97 -0.36 -18.41
C ILE A 50 14.29 -0.91 -17.02
N VAL A 51 13.68 -0.31 -15.99
CA VAL A 51 13.92 -0.69 -14.59
C VAL A 51 12.68 -1.31 -14.00
N GLN A 52 12.86 -2.48 -13.38
CA GLN A 52 11.85 -3.09 -12.54
C GLN A 52 12.06 -2.65 -11.09
N ILE A 53 11.01 -2.09 -10.49
CA ILE A 53 11.00 -1.76 -9.06
C ILE A 53 10.16 -2.76 -8.30
N SER A 54 10.40 -2.87 -7.00
CA SER A 54 9.54 -3.60 -6.08
C SER A 54 9.25 -2.72 -4.87
N GLY A 55 8.06 -2.85 -4.31
CA GLY A 55 7.65 -2.13 -3.10
C GLY A 55 7.40 -3.07 -1.93
N SER A 56 7.12 -2.49 -0.78
CA SER A 56 6.36 -3.16 0.28
C SER A 56 5.28 -2.19 0.72
N MET A 57 4.11 -2.71 1.07
CA MET A 57 2.97 -1.92 1.50
C MET A 57 2.37 -2.56 2.76
N GLY A 58 2.00 -1.73 3.71
CA GLY A 58 1.20 -2.13 4.86
C GLY A 58 -0.11 -1.37 4.84
N ILE A 59 -1.19 -2.05 5.23
CA ILE A 59 -2.54 -1.53 5.11
C ILE A 59 -3.20 -1.62 6.49
N ALA A 60 -3.80 -0.52 6.93
CA ALA A 60 -4.67 -0.49 8.10
C ALA A 60 -6.06 -0.02 7.67
N LEU A 61 -7.09 -0.62 8.28
CA LEU A 61 -8.48 -0.36 7.94
C LEU A 61 -9.21 0.30 9.11
N TYR A 62 -9.78 1.47 8.85
CA TYR A 62 -10.67 2.16 9.76
C TYR A 62 -12.14 1.97 9.32
N PRO A 63 -13.10 1.74 10.23
CA PRO A 63 -12.97 1.61 11.69
C PRO A 63 -12.76 0.16 12.17
N PHE A 64 -12.23 -0.73 11.33
CA PHE A 64 -12.18 -2.17 11.60
C PHE A 64 -11.11 -2.59 12.62
N GLY A 65 -10.11 -1.74 12.87
CA GLY A 65 -9.11 -1.92 13.94
C GLY A 65 -9.47 -1.20 15.25
N LYS A 66 -8.45 -0.91 16.07
CA LYS A 66 -8.60 -0.21 17.37
C LYS A 66 -8.18 1.26 17.30
N GLU A 67 -7.89 1.76 16.10
CA GLU A 67 -7.34 3.09 15.87
C GLU A 67 -8.44 4.14 15.89
N GLU A 68 -8.22 5.20 16.67
CA GLU A 68 -9.16 6.31 16.84
C GLU A 68 -8.64 7.61 16.19
N THR A 69 -7.38 7.62 15.76
CA THR A 69 -6.69 8.79 15.19
C THR A 69 -5.91 8.42 13.94
N GLY A 70 -5.69 9.40 13.05
CA GLY A 70 -4.87 9.21 11.84
C GLY A 70 -3.43 8.76 12.16
N ASP A 71 -2.83 9.29 13.23
CA ASP A 71 -1.50 8.88 13.70
C ASP A 71 -1.45 7.41 14.13
N GLN A 72 -2.50 6.91 14.79
CA GLN A 72 -2.60 5.49 15.13
C GLN A 72 -2.76 4.64 13.87
N LEU A 73 -3.59 5.07 12.92
CA LEU A 73 -3.79 4.36 11.66
C LEU A 73 -2.49 4.26 10.83
N LEU A 74 -1.71 5.35 10.78
CA LEU A 74 -0.40 5.35 10.13
C LEU A 74 0.58 4.40 10.81
N ARG A 75 0.64 4.38 12.15
CA ARG A 75 1.49 3.42 12.89
C ARG A 75 1.08 1.97 12.64
N SER A 76 -0.23 1.72 12.57
CA SER A 76 -0.78 0.39 12.26
C SER A 76 -0.44 -0.04 10.83
N ALA A 77 -0.53 0.86 9.86
CA ALA A 77 -0.10 0.60 8.48
C ALA A 77 1.41 0.35 8.40
N ASP A 78 2.22 1.08 9.17
CA ASP A 78 3.67 0.88 9.24
C ASP A 78 4.05 -0.48 9.88
N HIS A 79 3.29 -0.92 10.89
CA HIS A 79 3.46 -2.25 11.46
C HIS A 79 3.23 -3.36 10.41
N ALA A 80 2.12 -3.28 9.67
CA ALA A 80 1.85 -4.21 8.56
C ALA A 80 2.91 -4.11 7.44
N LEU A 81 3.46 -2.91 7.20
CA LEU A 81 4.54 -2.71 6.24
C LEU A 81 5.82 -3.43 6.69
N TYR A 82 6.13 -3.40 7.98
CA TYR A 82 7.25 -4.13 8.55
C TYR A 82 7.07 -5.65 8.38
N GLU A 83 5.87 -6.18 8.65
CA GLU A 83 5.54 -7.60 8.40
C GLU A 83 5.68 -7.98 6.93
N SER A 84 5.23 -7.10 6.03
CA SER A 84 5.42 -7.27 4.58
C SER A 84 6.90 -7.30 4.18
N LYS A 85 7.74 -6.48 4.83
CA LYS A 85 9.19 -6.46 4.61
C LYS A 85 9.89 -7.70 5.17
N SER A 86 9.47 -8.21 6.32
CA SER A 86 10.08 -9.39 6.95
C SER A 86 9.84 -10.68 6.15
N HIS A 87 8.70 -10.78 5.48
CA HIS A 87 8.31 -11.91 4.64
C HIS A 87 8.55 -11.65 3.14
N LYS A 88 9.50 -10.77 2.79
CA LYS A 88 9.72 -10.36 1.40
C LYS A 88 10.06 -11.52 0.45
N ALA A 89 10.68 -12.59 0.97
CA ALA A 89 11.14 -13.73 0.16
C ALA A 89 10.04 -14.74 -0.19
N ASP A 90 8.99 -14.82 0.63
CA ASP A 90 7.96 -15.87 0.59
C ASP A 90 6.52 -15.33 0.55
N ARG A 91 6.32 -14.01 0.62
CA ARG A 91 4.99 -13.39 0.48
C ARG A 91 4.41 -13.55 -0.93
N THR A 92 3.11 -13.82 -0.97
CA THR A 92 2.32 -13.86 -2.22
C THR A 92 2.11 -12.46 -2.81
N HIS A 93 1.95 -11.46 -1.94
CA HIS A 93 1.71 -10.08 -2.32
C HIS A 93 2.75 -9.16 -1.70
N PHE A 94 3.04 -8.03 -2.34
CA PHE A 94 3.91 -7.01 -1.76
C PHE A 94 3.21 -6.17 -0.68
N TRP A 95 1.93 -6.43 -0.40
CA TRP A 95 1.13 -5.76 0.62
C TRP A 95 0.69 -6.76 1.71
N VAL A 96 0.50 -6.25 2.93
CA VAL A 96 -0.07 -6.98 4.07
C VAL A 96 -1.15 -6.09 4.70
N ILE A 97 -2.29 -6.68 5.06
CA ILE A 97 -3.33 -6.02 5.85
C ILE A 97 -3.07 -6.33 7.31
N LEU A 98 -3.10 -5.32 8.18
CA LEU A 98 -2.88 -5.52 9.60
C LEU A 98 -3.91 -6.51 10.16
N GLY A 99 -3.42 -7.62 10.72
CA GLY A 99 -4.25 -8.64 11.35
C GLY A 99 -4.73 -9.79 10.45
N ASP A 100 -4.33 -9.79 9.16
CA ASP A 100 -4.46 -10.95 8.26
C ASP A 100 -3.37 -12.01 8.50
#